data_AF-A0A817H0R3-F1
#
_entry.id   AF-A0A817H0R3-F1
#
_cell.length_a   1.000
_cell.length_b   1.000
_cell.length_c   1.000
_cell.angle_alpha   90.00
_cell.angle_beta   90.00
_cell.angle_gamma   90.00
#
_symmetry.space_group_name_H-M   'P 1'
#
loop_
_entity.id
_entity.type
_entity.pdbx_description
1 polymer ?
#
loop_
_entity_poly.entity_id
_entity_poly.type
_entity_poly.pdbx_seq_one_letter_code
_entity_poly.pdbx_strand_id
1 'polypeptide(L)'
;MNDFSNNEIKFKEILHEHSALLLTLISNNQEETEDIQRNLNELEQEWNRIEINLNQCQNQLEQAMIESNEFNTKLECVSTWFDDTSFPLTTEDNNEFERIRIFKEHLDCKYLDIINLKQDYTDIEQHKQQRNDGTIQQDQHDMEENEKTNLVEEQLINIDSKWTQLNDKIQEHKTLIYETALRQNRIDDVINDINRSLDNCSSKLSVLINSSSDINLNDMKQIEISIAKLRILLNDIELISYDIEQLKQNSSEDQNSIALVNNQWEELLKQATDKYNYLENKLEYMKLKQKTIDHIYYELDLIDKQVNESTINTKFPLLVERLEFIEEEINKEFSNDNNNNQQIEELKSNVSTVENFSNMFFVMIG
;
A
#
# COMPACT_ATOMS: atom_id res chain seq x y z
N MET A 1 85.59 113.79 9.64
CA MET A 1 85.34 112.75 8.61
C MET A 1 85.79 111.35 9.01
N ASN A 2 86.65 111.16 10.03
CA ASN A 2 87.11 109.82 10.44
C ASN A 2 86.13 109.00 11.32
N ASP A 3 85.20 109.64 12.03
CA ASP A 3 84.29 108.91 12.95
C ASP A 3 83.23 108.07 12.25
N PHE A 4 82.78 108.48 11.06
CA PHE A 4 81.77 107.73 10.29
C PHE A 4 82.34 106.42 9.74
N SER A 5 83.58 106.44 9.26
CA SER A 5 84.26 105.25 8.75
C SER A 5 84.59 104.27 9.89
N ASN A 6 84.98 104.76 11.07
CA ASN A 6 85.20 103.93 12.25
C ASN A 6 83.92 103.28 12.77
N ASN A 7 82.79 103.99 12.75
CA ASN A 7 81.50 103.41 13.14
C ASN A 7 81.00 102.38 12.13
N GLU A 8 81.23 102.57 10.83
CA GLU A 8 80.87 101.59 9.81
C GLU A 8 81.68 100.29 9.94
N ILE A 9 82.97 100.39 10.28
CA ILE A 9 83.84 99.23 10.54
C ILE A 9 83.36 98.48 11.80
N LYS A 10 83.10 99.19 12.90
CA LYS A 10 82.54 98.57 14.12
C LYS A 10 81.20 97.91 13.89
N PHE A 11 80.33 98.51 13.08
CA PHE A 11 79.02 97.93 12.78
C PHE A 11 79.17 96.65 11.94
N LYS A 12 80.10 96.61 10.99
CA LYS A 12 80.42 95.40 10.22
C LYS A 12 81.05 94.31 11.09
N GLU A 13 81.90 94.67 12.05
CA GLU A 13 82.48 93.73 13.02
C GLU A 13 81.39 93.13 13.92
N ILE A 14 80.51 93.95 14.49
CA ILE A 14 79.37 93.48 15.31
C ILE A 14 78.42 92.61 14.49
N LEU A 15 78.14 92.97 13.24
CA LEU A 15 77.29 92.18 12.35
C LEU A 15 77.93 90.82 12.04
N HIS A 16 79.25 90.79 11.80
CA HIS A 16 79.99 89.56 11.57
C HIS A 16 80.05 88.69 12.83
N GLU A 17 80.25 89.29 14.00
CA GLU A 17 80.31 88.59 15.29
C GLU A 17 78.96 87.99 15.67
N HIS A 18 77.86 88.74 15.50
CA HIS A 18 76.51 88.21 15.68
C HIS A 18 76.15 87.14 14.65
N SER A 19 76.58 87.29 13.39
CA SER A 19 76.37 86.26 12.36
C SER A 19 77.15 84.97 12.66
N ALA A 20 78.36 85.10 13.21
CA ALA A 20 79.16 83.96 13.65
C ALA A 20 78.51 83.25 14.85
N LEU A 21 78.02 84.03 15.83
CA LEU A 21 77.28 83.50 16.99
C LEU A 21 76.01 82.76 16.58
N LEU A 22 75.26 83.30 15.60
CA LEU A 22 74.08 82.66 15.03
C LEU A 22 74.44 81.34 14.34
N LEU A 23 75.51 81.31 13.55
CA LEU A 23 76.00 80.09 12.92
C LEU A 23 76.46 79.04 13.93
N THR A 24 77.15 79.42 15.00
CA THR A 24 77.52 78.49 16.09
C THR A 24 76.31 78.01 16.89
N LEU A 25 75.29 78.84 17.11
CA LEU A 25 74.04 78.39 17.75
C LEU A 25 73.27 77.42 16.86
N ILE A 26 73.25 77.65 15.54
CA ILE A 26 72.63 76.73 14.59
C ILE A 26 73.40 75.40 14.54
N SER A 27 74.74 75.45 14.48
CA SER A 27 75.56 74.22 14.52
C SER A 27 75.45 73.47 15.85
N ASN A 28 75.33 74.17 16.98
CA ASN A 28 75.18 73.52 18.29
C ASN A 28 73.78 72.92 18.51
N ASN A 29 72.75 73.44 17.86
CA ASN A 29 71.38 72.87 17.90
C ASN A 29 71.13 71.85 16.78
N GLN A 30 72.12 71.57 15.92
CA GLN A 30 71.95 70.67 14.78
C GLN A 30 71.71 69.23 15.22
N GLU A 31 72.38 68.78 16.29
CA GLU A 31 72.20 67.45 16.90
C GLU A 31 70.80 67.29 17.50
N GLU A 32 70.30 68.31 18.21
CA GLU A 32 68.91 68.34 18.72
C GLU A 32 67.88 68.34 17.59
N THR A 33 68.17 69.03 16.48
CA THR A 33 67.30 69.05 15.30
C THR A 33 67.25 67.68 14.63
N GLU A 34 68.36 66.96 14.55
CA GLU A 34 68.45 65.59 14.01
C GLU A 34 67.73 64.57 14.92
N ASP A 35 67.85 64.68 16.24
CA ASP A 35 67.14 63.83 17.20
C ASP A 35 65.62 64.07 17.17
N ILE A 36 65.17 65.34 17.07
CA ILE A 36 63.76 65.67 16.88
C ILE A 36 63.24 65.10 15.55
N GLN A 37 64.02 65.19 14.48
CA GLN A 37 63.68 64.61 13.17
C GLN A 37 63.56 63.08 13.25
N ARG A 38 64.44 62.40 14.00
CA ARG A 38 64.37 60.94 14.22
C ARG A 38 63.11 60.56 14.98
N ASN A 39 62.81 61.24 16.09
CA ASN A 39 61.61 60.98 16.89
C ASN A 39 60.32 61.26 16.10
N LEU A 40 60.31 62.28 15.23
CA LEU A 40 59.20 62.54 14.31
C LEU A 40 59.00 61.41 13.31
N ASN A 41 60.09 60.90 12.71
CA ASN A 41 60.02 59.75 11.79
C ASN A 41 59.56 58.47 12.51
N GLU A 42 60.01 58.22 13.73
CA GLU A 42 59.55 57.07 14.54
C GLU A 42 58.06 57.20 14.89
N LEU A 43 57.62 58.39 15.29
CA LEU A 43 56.21 58.65 15.55
C LEU A 43 55.35 58.52 14.30
N GLU A 44 55.84 58.96 13.15
CA GLU A 44 55.16 58.80 11.85
C GLU A 44 55.08 57.31 11.45
N GLN A 45 56.12 56.51 11.71
CA GLN A 45 56.10 55.06 11.47
C GLN A 45 55.09 54.34 12.38
N GLU A 46 55.08 54.66 13.67
CA GLU A 46 54.10 54.11 14.61
C GLU A 46 52.67 54.56 14.27
N TRP A 47 52.48 55.82 13.87
CA TRP A 47 51.19 56.30 13.39
C TRP A 47 50.70 55.54 12.15
N ASN A 48 51.56 55.39 11.14
CA ASN A 48 51.24 54.61 9.94
C ASN A 48 50.94 53.14 10.28
N ARG A 49 51.66 52.56 11.24
CA ARG A 49 51.41 51.18 11.71
C ARG A 49 50.04 51.06 12.38
N ILE A 50 49.69 52.01 13.25
CA ILE A 50 48.38 52.05 13.90
C ILE A 50 47.28 52.24 12.85
N GLU A 51 47.46 53.13 11.89
CA GLU A 51 46.48 53.39 10.83
C GLU A 51 46.26 52.15 9.94
N ILE A 52 47.33 51.45 9.57
CA ILE A 52 47.23 50.18 8.83
C ILE A 52 46.50 49.13 9.67
N ASN A 53 46.86 48.98 10.95
CA ASN A 53 46.25 47.99 11.83
C ASN A 53 44.76 48.29 12.11
N LEU A 54 44.41 49.58 12.29
CA LEU A 54 43.03 50.01 12.46
C LEU A 54 42.20 49.68 11.22
N ASN A 55 42.71 49.99 10.03
CA ASN A 55 42.03 49.66 8.77
C ASN A 55 41.90 48.13 8.59
N GLN A 56 42.93 47.35 8.94
CA GLN A 56 42.86 45.89 8.90
C GLN A 56 41.83 45.34 9.88
N CYS A 57 41.80 45.85 11.11
CA CYS A 57 40.83 45.47 12.13
C CYS A 57 39.40 45.84 11.70
N GLN A 58 39.21 47.01 11.10
CA GLN A 58 37.91 47.44 10.59
C GLN A 58 37.41 46.53 9.47
N ASN A 59 38.24 46.24 8.47
CA ASN A 59 37.88 45.33 7.37
C ASN A 59 37.57 43.92 7.88
N GLN A 60 38.35 43.44 8.85
CA GLN A 60 38.14 42.14 9.48
C GLN A 60 36.84 42.07 10.28
N LEU A 61 36.47 43.14 10.97
CA LEU A 61 35.19 43.22 11.68
C LEU A 61 34.02 43.26 10.72
N GLU A 62 34.12 44.05 9.64
CA GLU A 62 33.09 44.13 8.60
C GLU A 62 32.85 42.77 7.94
N GLN A 63 33.93 42.06 7.58
CA GLN A 63 33.85 40.72 7.03
C GLN A 63 33.18 39.73 8.01
N ALA A 64 33.58 39.75 9.30
CA ALA A 64 32.96 38.89 10.31
C ALA A 64 31.48 39.21 10.54
N MET A 65 31.07 40.48 10.46
CA MET A 65 29.66 40.88 10.52
C MET A 65 28.87 40.33 9.34
N ILE A 66 29.44 40.35 8.13
CA ILE A 66 28.80 39.78 6.93
C ILE A 66 28.62 38.27 7.10
N GLU A 67 29.68 37.54 7.45
CA GLU A 67 29.65 36.08 7.64
C GLU A 67 28.66 35.66 8.73
N SER A 68 28.63 36.38 9.86
CA SER A 68 27.67 36.12 10.95
C SER A 68 26.23 36.36 10.51
N ASN A 69 25.97 37.43 9.74
CA ASN A 69 24.64 37.72 9.24
C ASN A 69 24.16 36.68 8.22
N GLU A 70 25.04 36.25 7.31
CA GLU A 70 24.75 35.19 6.34
C GLU A 70 24.44 33.86 7.05
N PHE A 71 25.25 33.48 8.04
CA PHE A 71 25.02 32.30 8.85
C PHE A 71 23.66 32.34 9.55
N ASN A 72 23.35 33.45 10.25
CA ASN A 72 22.08 33.60 10.97
C ASN A 72 20.87 33.57 10.03
N THR A 73 20.99 34.18 8.84
CA THR A 73 19.92 34.15 7.83
C THR A 73 19.66 32.72 7.34
N LYS A 74 20.72 31.95 7.04
CA LYS A 74 20.59 30.54 6.65
C LYS A 74 19.97 29.71 7.78
N LEU A 75 20.41 29.91 9.03
CA LEU A 75 19.91 29.21 10.20
C LEU A 75 18.41 29.47 10.41
N GLU A 76 17.99 30.73 10.29
CA GLU A 76 16.58 31.12 10.38
C GLU A 76 15.74 30.52 9.25
N CYS A 77 16.23 30.56 8.00
CA CYS A 77 15.56 29.93 6.86
C CYS A 77 15.35 28.42 7.04
N VAL A 78 16.35 27.71 7.58
CA VAL A 78 16.21 26.27 7.84
C VAL A 78 15.23 26.02 8.99
N SER A 79 15.34 26.78 10.10
CA SER A 79 14.42 26.63 11.24
C SER A 79 12.97 26.88 10.86
N THR A 80 12.70 27.99 10.18
CA THR A 80 11.36 28.36 9.71
C THR A 80 10.78 27.31 8.77
N TRP A 81 11.60 26.73 7.89
CA TRP A 81 11.16 25.63 7.04
C TRP A 81 10.67 24.44 7.87
N PHE A 82 11.39 24.03 8.92
CA PHE A 82 10.93 22.93 9.79
C PHE A 82 9.70 23.29 10.64
N ASP A 83 9.53 24.56 11.00
CA ASP A 83 8.35 25.01 11.75
C ASP A 83 7.09 25.04 10.88
N ASP A 84 7.23 25.46 9.63
CA ASP A 84 6.13 25.52 8.66
C ASP A 84 5.84 24.16 8.00
N THR A 85 6.86 23.30 7.91
CA THR A 85 6.74 22.01 7.22
C THR A 85 6.33 20.91 8.19
N SER A 86 5.05 20.55 8.13
CA SER A 86 4.58 19.25 8.60
C SER A 86 4.45 18.29 7.42
N PHE A 87 4.79 17.02 7.61
CA PHE A 87 4.48 16.00 6.60
C PHE A 87 2.98 15.65 6.73
N PRO A 88 2.13 15.98 5.73
CA PRO A 88 0.73 15.62 5.78
C PRO A 88 0.58 14.12 5.50
N LEU A 89 0.14 13.36 6.51
CA LEU A 89 -0.33 11.99 6.32
C LEU A 89 -1.75 12.06 5.75
N THR A 90 -1.87 12.20 4.44
CA THR A 90 -3.16 12.09 3.75
C THR A 90 -3.25 10.74 3.04
N THR A 91 -4.12 9.89 3.59
CA THR A 91 -4.29 8.46 3.31
C THR A 91 -5.05 8.10 2.03
N GLU A 92 -5.40 9.05 1.16
CA GLU A 92 -6.42 8.81 0.12
C GLU A 92 -5.95 9.00 -1.34
N ASP A 93 -4.65 8.98 -1.63
CA ASP A 93 -4.18 9.31 -2.97
C ASP A 93 -3.29 8.21 -3.57
N ASN A 94 -3.60 7.81 -4.80
CA ASN A 94 -2.87 6.82 -5.62
C ASN A 94 -1.38 7.14 -5.85
N ASN A 95 -0.91 8.32 -5.44
CA ASN A 95 0.46 8.81 -5.61
C ASN A 95 1.25 8.92 -4.29
N GLU A 96 0.81 8.26 -3.22
CA GLU A 96 1.40 8.41 -1.90
C GLU A 96 2.89 8.03 -1.83
N PHE A 97 3.30 6.99 -2.56
CA PHE A 97 4.71 6.62 -2.71
C PHE A 97 5.55 7.73 -3.36
N GLU A 98 5.01 8.39 -4.38
CA GLU A 98 5.71 9.47 -5.09
C GLU A 98 5.82 10.71 -4.19
N ARG A 99 4.76 11.03 -3.43
CA ARG A 99 4.80 12.10 -2.44
C ARG A 99 5.87 11.88 -1.38
N ILE A 100 5.93 10.67 -0.81
CA ILE A 100 6.94 10.31 0.19
C ILE A 100 8.34 10.43 -0.40
N ARG A 101 8.54 9.97 -1.64
CA ARG A 101 9.82 10.09 -2.33
C ARG A 101 10.24 11.56 -2.48
N ILE A 102 9.39 12.40 -3.07
CA ILE A 102 9.69 13.82 -3.30
C ILE A 102 9.93 14.55 -1.97
N PHE A 103 9.10 14.29 -0.96
CA PHE A 103 9.26 14.91 0.35
C PHE A 103 10.56 14.48 1.03
N LYS A 104 10.93 13.20 0.92
CA LYS A 104 12.21 12.69 1.43
C LYS A 104 13.39 13.33 0.71
N GLU A 105 13.33 13.52 -0.60
CA GLU A 105 14.36 14.23 -1.37
C GLU A 105 14.51 15.68 -0.90
N HIS A 106 13.40 16.40 -0.70
CA HIS A 106 13.45 17.75 -0.12
C HIS A 106 14.02 17.77 1.30
N LEU A 107 13.66 16.79 2.14
CA LEU A 107 14.20 16.66 3.48
C LEU A 107 15.71 16.36 3.49
N ASP A 108 16.19 15.59 2.53
CA ASP A 108 17.62 15.28 2.36
C ASP A 108 18.41 16.51 1.88
N CYS A 109 17.83 17.33 1.00
CA CYS A 109 18.40 18.64 0.66
C CYS A 109 18.53 19.54 1.90
N LYS A 110 17.50 19.58 2.75
CA LYS A 110 17.53 20.36 4.00
C LYS A 110 18.53 19.82 5.01
N TYR A 111 18.77 18.50 5.03
CA TYR A 111 19.84 17.92 5.82
C TYR A 111 21.22 18.44 5.40
N LEU A 112 21.46 18.57 4.09
CA LEU A 112 22.71 19.12 3.59
C LEU A 112 22.91 20.58 4.02
N ASP A 113 21.84 21.39 4.02
CA ASP A 113 21.87 22.75 4.55
C ASP A 113 22.30 22.77 6.04
N ILE A 114 21.78 21.84 6.86
CA ILE A 114 22.17 21.69 8.27
C ILE A 114 23.66 21.32 8.41
N ILE A 115 24.16 20.39 7.59
CA ILE A 115 25.57 20.01 7.62
C ILE A 115 26.46 21.22 7.29
N ASN A 116 26.11 21.98 6.25
CA ASN A 116 26.85 23.17 5.86
C ASN A 116 26.84 24.21 6.98
N LEU A 117 25.69 24.42 7.63
CA LEU A 117 25.59 25.31 8.80
C LEU A 117 26.52 24.88 9.94
N LYS A 118 26.56 23.59 10.27
CA LYS A 118 27.50 23.09 11.31
C LYS A 118 28.96 23.30 10.94
N GLN A 119 29.28 23.15 9.65
CA GLN A 119 30.63 23.42 9.16
C GLN A 119 30.96 24.92 9.26
N ASP A 120 30.07 25.79 8.77
CA ASP A 120 30.20 27.25 8.87
C ASP A 120 30.42 27.68 10.34
N TYR A 121 29.65 27.11 11.28
CA TYR A 121 29.80 27.36 12.72
C TYR A 121 31.15 26.89 13.28
N THR A 122 31.60 25.70 12.87
CA THR A 122 32.89 25.15 13.30
C THR A 122 34.06 26.02 12.82
N ASP A 123 33.99 26.50 11.58
CA ASP A 123 35.01 27.37 11.00
C ASP A 123 35.05 28.73 11.72
N ILE A 124 33.89 29.30 12.06
CA ILE A 124 33.78 30.54 12.86
C ILE A 124 34.43 30.36 14.24
N GLU A 125 34.14 29.26 14.94
CA GLU A 125 34.73 28.98 16.27
C GLU A 125 36.25 28.77 16.20
N GLN A 126 36.77 28.13 15.15
CA GLN A 126 38.22 27.99 14.95
C GLN A 126 38.90 29.34 14.69
N HIS A 127 38.30 30.20 13.87
CA HIS A 127 38.82 31.55 13.64
C HIS A 127 38.83 32.40 14.91
N LYS A 128 37.84 32.22 15.80
CA LYS A 128 37.77 32.87 17.11
C LYS A 128 38.91 32.41 18.03
N GLN A 129 39.16 31.11 18.14
CA GLN A 129 40.23 30.55 18.97
C GLN A 129 41.62 31.03 18.53
N GLN A 130 41.86 31.14 17.22
CA GLN A 130 43.14 31.64 16.68
C GLN A 130 43.39 33.14 16.98
N ARG A 131 42.34 33.95 17.16
CA ARG A 131 42.48 35.36 17.56
C ARG A 131 42.74 35.55 19.05
N ASN A 132 42.17 34.71 19.91
CA ASN A 132 42.27 34.87 21.36
C ASN A 132 43.63 34.46 21.95
N ASP A 133 44.48 33.73 21.22
CA ASP A 133 45.84 33.34 21.65
C ASP A 133 46.84 34.53 21.73
N GLY A 134 46.42 35.74 21.34
CA GLY A 134 47.25 36.95 21.33
C GLY A 134 46.98 37.99 22.43
N THR A 135 45.86 37.91 23.16
CA THR A 135 45.43 38.98 24.09
C THR A 135 44.92 38.40 25.41
N ILE A 136 45.82 38.32 26.38
CA ILE A 136 45.55 37.94 27.78
C ILE A 136 44.91 39.14 28.49
N GLN A 137 43.59 39.30 28.45
CA GLN A 137 42.78 40.09 29.40
C GLN A 137 41.31 40.14 28.94
N GLN A 138 40.39 39.27 29.43
CA GLN A 138 38.94 39.56 29.45
C GLN A 138 38.00 38.54 30.15
N ASP A 139 38.26 38.18 31.41
CA ASP A 139 37.43 37.22 32.20
C ASP A 139 35.94 37.60 32.40
N GLN A 140 35.51 38.83 32.10
CA GLN A 140 34.10 39.25 32.22
C GLN A 140 33.36 39.34 30.88
N HIS A 141 34.07 39.52 29.75
CA HIS A 141 33.42 39.58 28.44
C HIS A 141 33.11 38.17 27.89
N ASP A 142 33.93 37.20 28.29
CA ASP A 142 33.82 35.79 27.88
C ASP A 142 32.51 35.13 28.31
N MET A 143 31.87 35.54 29.42
CA MET A 143 30.65 34.90 29.92
C MET A 143 29.41 35.18 29.05
N GLU A 144 29.14 36.44 28.69
CA GLU A 144 28.01 36.81 27.81
C GLU A 144 28.22 36.32 26.37
N GLU A 145 29.47 36.23 25.93
CA GLU A 145 29.81 35.76 24.59
C GLU A 145 29.65 34.24 24.47
N ASN A 146 30.02 33.49 25.53
CA ASN A 146 29.84 32.05 25.60
C ASN A 146 28.35 31.66 25.69
N GLU A 147 27.50 32.49 26.33
CA GLU A 147 26.04 32.29 26.31
C GLU A 147 25.44 32.38 24.90
N LYS A 148 25.94 33.29 24.04
CA LYS A 148 25.50 33.39 22.65
C LYS A 148 25.98 32.20 21.80
N THR A 149 27.21 31.75 22.03
CA THR A 149 27.77 30.55 21.38
C THR A 149 26.95 29.30 21.74
N ASN A 150 26.58 29.16 23.01
CA ASN A 150 25.70 28.08 23.50
C ASN A 150 24.29 28.15 22.88
N LEU A 151 23.75 29.35 22.68
CA LEU A 151 22.43 29.53 22.06
C LEU A 151 22.42 29.05 20.60
N VAL A 152 23.45 29.36 19.82
CA VAL A 152 23.56 28.89 18.42
C VAL A 152 23.73 27.37 18.36
N GLU A 153 24.52 26.80 19.27
CA GLU A 153 24.68 25.35 19.39
C GLU A 153 23.33 24.67 19.73
N GLU A 154 22.57 25.23 20.67
CA GLU A 154 21.23 24.75 21.02
C GLU A 154 20.26 24.83 19.82
N GLN A 155 20.33 25.92 19.03
CA GLN A 155 19.52 26.06 17.81
C GLN A 155 19.87 25.01 16.75
N LEU A 156 21.16 24.72 16.54
CA LEU A 156 21.61 23.67 15.62
C LEU A 156 21.15 22.28 16.08
N ILE A 157 21.26 21.97 17.37
CA ILE A 157 20.78 20.72 17.97
C ILE A 157 19.25 20.59 17.82
N ASN A 158 18.51 21.68 17.99
CA ASN A 158 17.06 21.69 17.80
C ASN A 158 16.68 21.36 16.36
N ILE A 159 17.34 22.00 15.39
CA ILE A 159 17.09 21.74 13.95
C ILE A 159 17.43 20.29 13.58
N ASP A 160 18.52 19.73 14.09
CA ASP A 160 18.85 18.29 13.94
C ASP A 160 17.75 17.38 14.51
N SER A 161 17.25 17.72 15.71
CA SER A 161 16.19 16.98 16.36
C SER A 161 14.90 17.02 15.54
N LYS A 162 14.53 18.19 15.00
CA LYS A 162 13.37 18.34 14.09
C LYS A 162 13.55 17.51 12.81
N TRP A 163 14.73 17.54 12.20
CA TRP A 163 15.04 16.69 11.04
C TRP A 163 14.90 15.21 11.36
N THR A 164 15.45 14.77 12.48
CA THR A 164 15.39 13.37 12.93
C THR A 164 13.94 12.93 13.14
N GLN A 165 13.16 13.72 13.87
CA GLN A 165 11.74 13.43 14.12
C GLN A 165 10.92 13.36 12.82
N LEU A 166 11.14 14.29 11.89
CA LEU A 166 10.43 14.31 10.61
C LEU A 166 10.86 13.13 9.73
N ASN A 167 12.15 12.81 9.71
CA ASN A 167 12.68 11.66 8.99
C ASN A 167 12.10 10.35 9.54
N ASP A 168 12.04 10.19 10.86
CA ASP A 168 11.48 9.00 11.49
C ASP A 168 10.01 8.83 11.15
N LYS A 169 9.21 9.91 11.20
CA LYS A 169 7.80 9.90 10.76
C LYS A 169 7.65 9.49 9.29
N ILE A 170 8.51 9.97 8.40
CA ILE A 170 8.49 9.56 6.99
C ILE A 170 8.82 8.07 6.85
N GLN A 171 9.82 7.56 7.57
CA GLN A 171 10.20 6.15 7.49
C GLN A 171 9.10 5.25 8.05
N GLU A 172 8.49 5.64 9.17
CA GLU A 172 7.34 4.94 9.75
C GLU A 172 6.18 4.89 8.75
N HIS A 173 5.83 6.04 8.16
CA HIS A 173 4.75 6.12 7.18
C HIS A 173 5.06 5.31 5.91
N LYS A 174 6.29 5.39 5.40
CA LYS A 174 6.78 4.58 4.27
C LYS A 174 6.63 3.09 4.58
N THR A 175 7.01 2.66 5.78
CA THR A 175 6.90 1.26 6.22
C THR A 175 5.43 0.83 6.28
N LEU A 176 4.58 1.66 6.89
CA LEU A 176 3.15 1.40 6.98
C LEU A 176 2.51 1.20 5.60
N ILE A 177 2.83 2.05 4.62
CA ILE A 177 2.29 1.93 3.26
C ILE A 177 2.81 0.68 2.55
N TYR A 178 4.09 0.31 2.71
CA TYR A 178 4.58 -0.95 2.15
C TYR A 178 3.88 -2.15 2.78
N GLU A 179 3.61 -2.12 4.09
CA GLU A 179 2.87 -3.17 4.77
C GLU A 179 1.41 -3.23 4.30
N THR A 180 0.71 -2.10 4.18
CA THR A 180 -0.68 -2.07 3.70
C THR A 180 -0.76 -2.52 2.24
N ALA A 181 0.14 -2.06 1.36
CA ALA A 181 0.20 -2.51 -0.03
C ALA A 181 0.51 -4.02 -0.14
N LEU A 182 1.37 -4.56 0.71
CA LEU A 182 1.66 -5.99 0.74
C LEU A 182 0.45 -6.81 1.25
N ARG A 183 -0.27 -6.30 2.26
CA ARG A 183 -1.52 -6.92 2.73
C ARG A 183 -2.58 -6.91 1.64
N GLN A 184 -2.74 -5.79 0.93
CA GLN A 184 -3.64 -5.65 -0.20
C GLN A 184 -3.33 -6.69 -1.29
N ASN A 185 -2.06 -6.79 -1.71
CA ASN A 185 -1.67 -7.75 -2.74
C ASN A 185 -1.94 -9.21 -2.34
N ARG A 186 -1.72 -9.54 -1.06
CA ARG A 186 -2.09 -10.86 -0.52
C ARG A 186 -3.59 -11.14 -0.55
N ILE A 187 -4.41 -10.13 -0.25
CA ILE A 187 -5.87 -10.24 -0.32
C ILE A 187 -6.31 -10.44 -1.78
N ASP A 188 -5.73 -9.68 -2.71
CA ASP A 188 -6.00 -9.81 -4.14
C ASP A 188 -5.68 -11.22 -4.67
N ASP A 189 -4.55 -11.82 -4.24
CA ASP A 189 -4.18 -13.19 -4.59
C ASP A 189 -5.23 -14.21 -4.11
N VAL A 190 -5.67 -14.09 -2.85
CA VAL A 190 -6.72 -14.98 -2.30
C VAL A 190 -8.05 -14.79 -3.02
N ILE A 191 -8.43 -13.54 -3.33
CA ILE A 191 -9.63 -13.24 -4.11
C ILE A 191 -9.55 -13.89 -5.50
N ASN A 192 -8.40 -13.82 -6.16
CA ASN A 192 -8.19 -14.44 -7.47
C ASN A 192 -8.26 -15.96 -7.41
N ASP A 193 -7.71 -16.59 -6.37
CA ASP A 193 -7.80 -18.04 -6.15
C ASP A 193 -9.24 -18.49 -5.88
N ILE A 194 -10.01 -17.73 -5.09
CA ILE A 194 -11.43 -17.98 -4.87
C ILE A 194 -12.21 -17.83 -6.19
N ASN A 195 -12.00 -16.75 -6.94
CA ASN A 195 -12.65 -16.52 -8.23
C ASN A 195 -12.38 -17.67 -9.21
N ARG A 196 -11.13 -18.12 -9.31
CA ARG A 196 -10.75 -19.27 -10.15
C ARG A 196 -11.45 -20.56 -9.71
N SER A 197 -11.59 -20.75 -8.40
CA SER A 197 -12.30 -21.91 -7.83
C SER A 197 -13.80 -21.85 -8.10
N LEU A 198 -14.41 -20.67 -7.98
CA LEU A 198 -15.80 -20.41 -8.35
C LEU A 198 -16.05 -20.62 -9.84
N ASP A 199 -15.16 -20.12 -10.72
CA ASP A 199 -15.25 -20.32 -12.17
C ASP A 199 -15.15 -21.80 -12.56
N ASN A 200 -14.28 -22.56 -11.89
CA ASN A 200 -14.17 -24.01 -12.09
C ASN A 200 -15.45 -24.72 -11.64
N CYS A 201 -16.01 -24.34 -10.49
CA CYS A 201 -17.26 -24.91 -10.00
C CYS A 201 -18.44 -24.57 -10.90
N SER A 202 -18.52 -23.32 -11.37
CA SER A 202 -19.51 -22.84 -12.36
C SER A 202 -19.39 -23.60 -13.68
N SER A 203 -18.17 -23.79 -14.18
CA SER A 203 -17.90 -24.58 -15.39
C SER A 203 -18.35 -26.04 -15.22
N LYS A 204 -17.99 -26.70 -14.12
CA LYS A 204 -18.44 -28.06 -13.79
C LYS A 204 -19.97 -28.14 -13.69
N LEU A 205 -20.61 -27.17 -13.06
CA LEU A 205 -22.07 -27.09 -12.95
C LEU A 205 -22.73 -26.94 -14.32
N SER A 206 -22.21 -26.07 -15.18
CA SER A 206 -22.71 -25.88 -16.54
C SER A 206 -22.61 -27.16 -17.38
N VAL A 207 -21.51 -27.90 -17.25
CA VAL A 207 -21.35 -29.21 -17.91
C VAL A 207 -22.36 -30.21 -17.39
N LEU A 208 -22.62 -30.25 -16.08
CA LEU A 208 -23.65 -31.12 -15.49
C LEU A 208 -25.06 -30.74 -15.96
N ILE A 209 -25.35 -29.45 -16.08
CA ILE A 209 -26.63 -28.94 -16.60
C ILE A 209 -26.79 -29.36 -18.07
N ASN A 210 -25.80 -29.11 -18.91
CA ASN A 210 -25.88 -29.41 -20.35
C ASN A 210 -25.85 -30.92 -20.64
N SER A 211 -25.08 -31.70 -19.87
CA SER A 211 -25.08 -33.17 -20.00
C SER A 211 -26.43 -33.77 -19.59
N SER A 212 -27.18 -33.09 -18.70
CA SER A 212 -28.51 -33.53 -18.29
C SER A 212 -29.62 -33.22 -19.31
N SER A 213 -29.38 -32.30 -20.27
CA SER A 213 -30.26 -32.08 -21.41
C SER A 213 -30.00 -33.04 -22.57
N ASP A 214 -28.75 -33.49 -22.76
CA ASP A 214 -28.34 -34.29 -23.92
C ASP A 214 -28.29 -35.81 -23.68
N ILE A 215 -28.15 -36.26 -22.43
CA ILE A 215 -28.06 -37.69 -22.11
C ILE A 215 -29.38 -38.14 -21.50
N ASN A 216 -30.07 -38.99 -22.25
CA ASN A 216 -31.25 -39.78 -21.91
C ASN A 216 -31.55 -39.81 -20.40
N LEU A 217 -32.26 -38.78 -19.91
CA LEU A 217 -32.62 -38.56 -18.52
C LEU A 217 -33.68 -39.59 -18.03
N ASN A 218 -33.71 -40.75 -18.66
CA ASN A 218 -34.55 -41.92 -18.39
C ASN A 218 -33.75 -43.10 -17.84
N ASP A 219 -32.41 -43.08 -17.86
CA ASP A 219 -31.61 -44.09 -17.15
C ASP A 219 -31.43 -43.69 -15.68
N MET A 220 -32.08 -44.43 -14.78
CA MET A 220 -32.00 -44.24 -13.33
C MET A 220 -30.55 -44.19 -12.84
N LYS A 221 -29.63 -44.99 -13.42
CA LYS A 221 -28.21 -45.01 -13.03
C LYS A 221 -27.50 -43.72 -13.41
N GLN A 222 -27.82 -43.11 -14.56
CA GLN A 222 -27.22 -41.84 -14.97
C GLN A 222 -27.67 -40.68 -14.10
N ILE A 223 -28.92 -40.71 -13.61
CA ILE A 223 -29.41 -39.74 -12.63
C ILE A 223 -28.66 -39.90 -11.30
N GLU A 224 -28.49 -41.12 -10.79
CA GLU A 224 -27.73 -41.39 -9.56
C GLU A 224 -26.27 -40.95 -9.67
N ILE A 225 -25.61 -41.21 -10.81
CA ILE A 225 -24.24 -40.74 -11.08
C ILE A 225 -24.18 -39.21 -11.10
N SER A 226 -25.16 -38.56 -11.73
CA SER A 226 -25.22 -37.09 -11.82
C SER A 226 -25.43 -36.47 -10.44
N ILE A 227 -26.31 -37.04 -9.60
CA ILE A 227 -26.50 -36.64 -8.20
C ILE A 227 -25.21 -36.79 -7.40
N ALA A 228 -24.50 -37.92 -7.54
CA ALA A 228 -23.22 -38.12 -6.83
C ALA A 228 -22.16 -37.09 -7.22
N LYS A 229 -22.03 -36.76 -8.52
CA LYS A 229 -21.15 -35.69 -9.00
C LYS A 229 -21.55 -34.32 -8.44
N LEU A 230 -22.86 -34.05 -8.36
CA LEU A 230 -23.39 -32.78 -7.85
C LEU A 230 -23.18 -32.64 -6.33
N ARG A 231 -23.23 -33.74 -5.57
CA ARG A 231 -22.87 -33.75 -4.14
C ARG A 231 -21.41 -33.41 -3.89
N ILE A 232 -20.50 -33.95 -4.71
CA ILE A 232 -19.07 -33.61 -4.63
C ILE A 232 -18.89 -32.11 -4.93
N LEU A 233 -19.54 -31.61 -5.99
CA LEU A 233 -19.47 -30.20 -6.36
C LEU A 233 -20.06 -29.28 -5.28
N LEU A 234 -21.17 -29.65 -4.65
CA LEU A 234 -21.75 -28.92 -3.53
C LEU A 234 -20.78 -28.84 -2.35
N ASN A 235 -20.08 -29.94 -2.05
CA ASN A 235 -19.05 -29.93 -1.02
C ASN A 235 -17.87 -29.01 -1.38
N ASP A 236 -17.41 -29.03 -2.63
CA ASP A 236 -16.38 -28.09 -3.13
C ASP A 236 -16.85 -26.63 -2.97
N ILE A 237 -18.11 -26.33 -3.29
CA ILE A 237 -18.70 -24.98 -3.13
C ILE A 237 -18.82 -24.61 -1.64
N GLU A 238 -19.22 -25.53 -0.77
CA GLU A 238 -19.28 -25.30 0.68
C GLU A 238 -17.90 -25.03 1.28
N LEU A 239 -16.85 -25.70 0.81
CA LEU A 239 -15.46 -25.44 1.22
C LEU A 239 -15.01 -24.02 0.89
N ILE A 240 -15.40 -23.49 -0.28
CA ILE A 240 -15.12 -22.09 -0.66
C ILE A 240 -15.73 -21.10 0.34
N SER A 241 -16.83 -21.45 1.02
CA SER A 241 -17.43 -20.58 2.04
C SER A 241 -16.48 -20.30 3.22
N TYR A 242 -15.66 -21.28 3.59
CA TYR A 242 -14.66 -21.13 4.64
C TYR A 242 -13.60 -20.12 4.23
N ASP A 243 -13.10 -20.19 2.99
CA ASP A 243 -12.10 -19.27 2.47
C ASP A 243 -12.66 -17.82 2.40
N ILE A 244 -13.93 -17.66 1.99
CA ILE A 244 -14.63 -16.37 1.99
C ILE A 244 -14.82 -15.83 3.42
N GLU A 245 -15.12 -16.69 4.40
CA GLU A 245 -15.27 -16.28 5.80
C GLU A 245 -13.93 -15.85 6.42
N GLN A 246 -12.85 -16.57 6.11
CA GLN A 246 -11.49 -16.16 6.48
C GLN A 246 -11.13 -14.81 5.83
N LEU A 247 -11.50 -14.59 4.57
CA LEU A 247 -11.29 -13.33 3.87
C LEU A 247 -12.03 -12.16 4.56
N LYS A 248 -13.30 -12.38 4.97
CA LYS A 248 -14.12 -11.39 5.69
C LYS A 248 -13.54 -11.02 7.06
N GLN A 249 -12.94 -11.97 7.77
CA GLN A 249 -12.33 -11.72 9.09
C GLN A 249 -11.00 -10.96 8.97
N ASN A 250 -10.26 -11.16 7.87
CA ASN A 250 -8.92 -10.63 7.70
C ASN A 250 -8.86 -9.32 6.89
N SER A 251 -9.96 -8.90 6.23
CA SER A 251 -10.00 -7.67 5.41
C SER A 251 -11.20 -6.79 5.75
N SER A 252 -10.92 -5.57 6.25
CA SER A 252 -11.92 -4.51 6.43
C SER A 252 -11.99 -3.54 5.24
N GLU A 253 -10.98 -3.52 4.36
CA GLU A 253 -10.80 -2.48 3.33
C GLU A 253 -11.44 -2.88 1.98
N ASP A 254 -11.46 -4.17 1.61
CA ASP A 254 -11.96 -4.66 0.31
C ASP A 254 -13.42 -5.15 0.31
N GLN A 255 -14.28 -4.50 1.11
CA GLN A 255 -15.66 -4.95 1.30
C GLN A 255 -16.44 -5.12 -0.02
N ASN A 256 -16.14 -4.32 -1.04
CA ASN A 256 -16.80 -4.42 -2.35
C ASN A 256 -16.40 -5.70 -3.12
N SER A 257 -15.09 -5.99 -3.22
CA SER A 257 -14.60 -7.20 -3.91
C SER A 257 -15.03 -8.46 -3.16
N ILE A 258 -14.98 -8.43 -1.83
CA ILE A 258 -15.47 -9.52 -0.97
C ILE A 258 -16.98 -9.74 -1.16
N ALA A 259 -17.76 -8.66 -1.25
CA ALA A 259 -19.21 -8.76 -1.50
C ALA A 259 -19.51 -9.34 -2.88
N LEU A 260 -18.75 -8.98 -3.92
CA LEU A 260 -18.90 -9.55 -5.26
C LEU A 260 -18.63 -11.06 -5.27
N VAL A 261 -17.50 -11.49 -4.68
CA VAL A 261 -17.15 -12.91 -4.56
C VAL A 261 -18.21 -13.67 -3.76
N ASN A 262 -18.68 -13.09 -2.66
CA ASN A 262 -19.74 -13.68 -1.84
C ASN A 262 -21.06 -13.84 -2.62
N ASN A 263 -21.47 -12.82 -3.38
CA ASN A 263 -22.67 -12.88 -4.20
C ASN A 263 -22.56 -13.96 -5.29
N GLN A 264 -21.39 -14.09 -5.93
CA GLN A 264 -21.14 -15.14 -6.92
C GLN A 264 -21.20 -16.53 -6.30
N TRP A 265 -20.61 -16.71 -5.11
CA TRP A 265 -20.70 -17.95 -4.35
C TRP A 265 -22.15 -18.29 -3.97
N GLU A 266 -22.92 -17.34 -3.45
CA GLU A 266 -24.32 -17.54 -3.09
C GLU A 266 -25.18 -17.92 -4.30
N GLU A 267 -24.96 -17.25 -5.44
CA GLU A 267 -25.66 -17.56 -6.68
C GLU A 267 -25.33 -18.97 -7.17
N LEU A 268 -24.06 -19.35 -7.16
CA LEU A 268 -23.61 -20.67 -7.58
C LEU A 268 -24.13 -21.78 -6.66
N LEU A 269 -24.10 -21.56 -5.34
CA LEU A 269 -24.65 -22.48 -4.35
C LEU A 269 -26.16 -22.71 -4.58
N LYS A 270 -26.90 -21.62 -4.84
CA LYS A 270 -28.32 -21.71 -5.15
C LYS A 270 -28.58 -22.51 -6.42
N GLN A 271 -27.88 -22.21 -7.51
CA GLN A 271 -28.04 -22.93 -8.78
C GLN A 271 -27.71 -24.43 -8.64
N ALA A 272 -26.65 -24.78 -7.91
CA ALA A 272 -26.29 -26.17 -7.64
C ALA A 272 -27.36 -26.87 -6.78
N THR A 273 -27.85 -26.22 -5.74
CA THR A 273 -28.88 -26.78 -4.84
C THR A 273 -30.20 -27.01 -5.58
N ASP A 274 -30.64 -26.05 -6.38
CA ASP A 274 -31.86 -26.18 -7.20
C ASP A 274 -31.75 -27.36 -8.17
N LYS A 275 -30.58 -27.54 -8.78
CA LYS A 275 -30.32 -28.68 -9.68
C LYS A 275 -30.28 -30.01 -8.94
N TYR A 276 -29.68 -30.06 -7.75
CA TYR A 276 -29.68 -31.24 -6.89
C TYR A 276 -31.10 -31.70 -6.58
N ASN A 277 -31.94 -30.78 -6.08
CA ASN A 277 -33.32 -31.05 -5.71
C ASN A 277 -34.14 -31.54 -6.91
N TYR A 278 -33.93 -30.95 -8.09
CA TYR A 278 -34.59 -31.40 -9.32
C TYR A 278 -34.24 -32.86 -9.67
N LEU A 279 -32.95 -33.22 -9.63
CA LEU A 279 -32.50 -34.58 -9.94
C LEU A 279 -32.97 -35.58 -8.87
N GLU A 280 -32.97 -35.19 -7.60
CA GLU A 280 -33.44 -36.03 -6.50
C GLU A 280 -34.94 -36.34 -6.61
N ASN A 281 -35.77 -35.32 -6.85
CA ASN A 281 -37.21 -35.49 -7.11
C ASN A 281 -37.46 -36.38 -8.33
N LYS A 282 -36.68 -36.18 -9.40
CA LYS A 282 -36.79 -37.01 -10.61
C LYS A 282 -36.38 -38.46 -10.35
N LEU A 283 -35.34 -38.69 -9.56
CA LEU A 283 -34.91 -40.04 -9.17
C LEU A 283 -36.00 -40.73 -8.34
N GLU A 284 -36.61 -40.01 -7.39
CA GLU A 284 -37.70 -40.54 -6.57
C GLU A 284 -38.90 -40.93 -7.42
N TYR A 285 -39.32 -40.07 -8.36
CA TYR A 285 -40.38 -40.38 -9.32
C TYR A 285 -40.06 -41.64 -10.13
N MET A 286 -38.83 -41.79 -10.64
CA MET A 286 -38.41 -42.97 -11.39
C MET A 286 -38.40 -44.24 -10.54
N LYS A 287 -38.02 -44.16 -9.26
CA LYS A 287 -38.06 -45.29 -8.32
C LYS A 287 -39.49 -45.73 -8.02
N LEU A 288 -40.40 -44.78 -7.85
CA LEU A 288 -41.81 -45.07 -7.68
C LEU A 288 -42.38 -45.77 -8.92
N LYS A 289 -42.09 -45.24 -10.11
CA LYS A 289 -42.50 -45.83 -11.39
C LYS A 289 -41.97 -47.25 -11.57
N GLN A 290 -40.70 -47.49 -11.24
CA GLN A 290 -40.12 -48.84 -11.27
C GLN A 290 -40.84 -49.79 -10.32
N LYS A 291 -41.17 -49.35 -9.10
CA LYS A 291 -41.92 -50.18 -8.14
C LYS A 291 -43.31 -50.55 -8.64
N THR A 292 -44.00 -49.63 -9.30
CA THR A 292 -45.31 -49.91 -9.94
C THR A 292 -45.17 -50.92 -11.06
N ILE A 293 -44.14 -50.79 -11.90
CA ILE A 293 -43.83 -51.78 -12.95
C ILE A 293 -43.58 -53.17 -12.34
N ASP A 294 -42.75 -53.25 -11.31
CA ASP A 294 -42.46 -54.53 -10.62
C ASP A 294 -43.73 -55.14 -10.00
N HIS A 295 -44.64 -54.31 -9.48
CA HIS A 295 -45.93 -54.75 -8.96
C HIS A 295 -46.83 -55.32 -10.08
N ILE A 296 -46.94 -54.62 -11.21
CA ILE A 296 -47.70 -55.08 -12.38
C ILE A 296 -47.16 -56.42 -12.89
N TYR A 297 -45.83 -56.59 -12.99
CA TYR A 297 -45.24 -57.88 -13.39
C TYR A 297 -45.57 -59.01 -12.42
N TYR A 298 -45.57 -58.75 -11.12
CA TYR A 298 -45.96 -59.75 -10.11
C TYR A 298 -47.44 -60.13 -10.23
N GLU A 299 -48.32 -59.16 -10.43
CA GLU A 299 -49.75 -59.39 -10.64
C GLU A 299 -50.01 -60.21 -11.92
N LEU A 300 -49.31 -59.90 -13.01
CA LEU A 300 -49.38 -60.68 -14.25
C LEU A 300 -48.89 -62.13 -14.07
N ASP A 301 -47.79 -62.36 -13.33
CA ASP A 301 -47.29 -63.71 -13.01
C ASP A 301 -48.28 -64.51 -12.14
N LEU A 302 -48.95 -63.86 -11.18
CA LEU A 302 -50.00 -64.49 -10.40
C LEU A 302 -51.22 -64.86 -11.26
N ILE A 303 -51.63 -63.98 -12.17
CA ILE A 303 -52.73 -64.24 -13.10
C ILE A 303 -52.38 -65.39 -14.03
N ASP A 304 -51.18 -65.42 -14.61
CA ASP A 304 -50.72 -66.50 -15.49
C ASP A 304 -50.75 -67.86 -14.78
N LYS A 305 -50.26 -67.92 -13.53
CA LYS A 305 -50.36 -69.14 -12.70
C LYS A 305 -51.81 -69.55 -12.42
N GLN A 306 -52.69 -68.59 -12.10
CA GLN A 306 -54.10 -68.88 -11.82
C GLN A 306 -54.87 -69.31 -13.06
N VAL A 307 -54.58 -68.76 -14.23
CA VAL A 307 -55.15 -69.18 -15.52
C VAL A 307 -54.76 -70.63 -15.82
N ASN A 308 -53.50 -71.02 -15.55
CA ASN A 308 -53.02 -72.38 -15.73
C ASN A 308 -53.61 -73.42 -14.75
N GLU A 309 -54.10 -72.99 -13.58
CA GLU A 309 -54.65 -73.88 -12.53
C GLU A 309 -56.19 -73.92 -12.47
N SER A 310 -56.91 -73.02 -13.14
CA SER A 310 -58.36 -72.84 -12.92
C SER A 310 -59.26 -73.73 -13.80
N THR A 311 -60.17 -74.47 -13.16
CA THR A 311 -61.36 -75.04 -13.83
C THR A 311 -62.37 -73.94 -14.19
N ILE A 312 -62.72 -73.90 -15.47
CA ILE A 312 -63.29 -72.78 -16.27
C ILE A 312 -64.46 -71.98 -15.67
N ASN A 313 -65.35 -72.53 -14.86
CA ASN A 313 -66.71 -71.95 -14.74
C ASN A 313 -66.97 -70.90 -13.63
N THR A 314 -66.02 -70.58 -12.73
CA THR A 314 -66.31 -69.60 -11.65
C THR A 314 -65.24 -68.55 -11.39
N LYS A 315 -63.99 -68.77 -11.78
CA LYS A 315 -62.88 -67.83 -11.50
C LYS A 315 -62.46 -66.96 -12.69
N PHE A 316 -62.84 -67.33 -13.91
CA PHE A 316 -62.49 -66.60 -15.14
C PHE A 316 -63.04 -65.16 -15.19
N PRO A 317 -64.30 -64.88 -14.83
CA PRO A 317 -64.82 -63.50 -14.86
C PRO A 317 -64.07 -62.54 -13.92
N LEU A 318 -63.63 -63.04 -12.75
CA LEU A 318 -62.84 -62.27 -11.78
C LEU A 318 -61.40 -62.00 -12.25
N LEU A 319 -60.86 -62.89 -13.10
CA LEU A 319 -59.54 -62.71 -13.71
C LEU A 319 -59.58 -61.64 -14.81
N VAL A 320 -60.66 -61.59 -15.60
CA VAL A 320 -60.88 -60.55 -16.62
C VAL A 320 -61.04 -59.17 -15.98
N GLU A 321 -61.85 -59.05 -14.92
CA GLU A 321 -62.00 -57.78 -14.17
C GLU A 321 -60.67 -57.29 -13.58
N ARG A 322 -59.80 -58.20 -13.12
CA ARG A 322 -58.46 -57.85 -12.61
C ARG A 322 -57.49 -57.43 -13.71
N LEU A 323 -57.61 -57.99 -14.92
CA LEU A 323 -56.83 -57.57 -16.09
C LEU A 323 -57.26 -56.20 -16.60
N GLU A 324 -58.57 -55.92 -16.67
CA GLU A 324 -59.10 -54.59 -17.01
C GLU A 324 -58.61 -53.53 -16.01
N PHE A 325 -58.55 -53.85 -14.72
CA PHE A 325 -58.00 -52.95 -13.70
C PHE A 325 -56.50 -52.66 -13.90
N ILE A 326 -55.70 -53.69 -14.22
CA ILE A 326 -54.28 -53.54 -14.54
C ILE A 326 -54.09 -52.69 -15.80
N GLU A 327 -54.94 -52.88 -16.82
CA GLU A 327 -54.88 -52.10 -18.05
C GLU A 327 -55.22 -50.62 -17.80
N GLU A 328 -56.23 -50.33 -16.97
CA GLU A 328 -56.57 -48.97 -16.56
C GLU A 328 -55.44 -48.31 -15.75
N GLU A 329 -54.79 -49.06 -14.86
CA GLU A 329 -53.65 -48.59 -14.07
C GLU A 329 -52.41 -48.30 -14.94
N ILE A 330 -52.13 -49.15 -15.94
CA ILE A 330 -51.10 -48.91 -16.97
C ILE A 330 -51.46 -47.66 -17.79
N ASN A 331 -52.71 -47.52 -18.23
CA ASN A 331 -53.10 -46.38 -19.04
C ASN A 331 -53.05 -45.07 -18.22
N LYS A 332 -53.39 -45.09 -16.93
CA LYS A 332 -53.37 -43.90 -16.08
C LYS A 332 -51.96 -43.40 -15.75
N GLU A 333 -51.04 -44.31 -15.43
CA GLU A 333 -49.65 -43.95 -15.07
C GLU A 333 -48.75 -43.70 -16.29
N PHE A 334 -49.08 -44.24 -17.46
CA PHE A 334 -48.20 -44.20 -18.63
C PHE A 334 -48.75 -43.46 -19.87
N SER A 335 -49.98 -42.93 -19.85
CA SER A 335 -50.58 -42.24 -21.02
C SER A 335 -49.86 -40.98 -21.52
N ASN A 336 -48.98 -40.37 -20.71
CA ASN A 336 -48.27 -39.14 -21.09
C ASN A 336 -46.79 -39.35 -21.47
N ASP A 337 -46.26 -40.57 -21.37
CA ASP A 337 -44.83 -40.84 -21.56
C ASP A 337 -44.57 -41.66 -22.84
N ASN A 338 -44.35 -40.96 -23.96
CA ASN A 338 -44.04 -41.54 -25.28
C ASN A 338 -42.75 -42.40 -25.36
N ASN A 339 -41.97 -42.55 -24.29
CA ASN A 339 -40.58 -43.03 -24.36
C ASN A 339 -40.24 -44.29 -23.56
N ASN A 340 -41.22 -44.92 -22.89
CA ASN A 340 -41.09 -46.30 -22.39
C ASN A 340 -41.79 -47.30 -23.32
N ASN A 341 -41.94 -46.96 -24.61
CA ASN A 341 -42.71 -47.73 -25.57
C ASN A 341 -42.31 -49.20 -25.62
N GLN A 342 -41.04 -49.58 -25.48
CA GLN A 342 -40.70 -51.00 -25.61
C GLN A 342 -41.22 -51.86 -24.44
N GLN A 343 -41.07 -51.42 -23.19
CA GLN A 343 -41.60 -52.14 -22.03
C GLN A 343 -43.11 -51.97 -21.85
N ILE A 344 -43.66 -50.80 -22.21
CA ILE A 344 -45.10 -50.55 -22.19
C ILE A 344 -45.80 -51.35 -23.29
N GLU A 345 -45.26 -51.39 -24.51
CA GLU A 345 -45.78 -52.21 -25.61
C GLU A 345 -45.64 -53.70 -25.28
N GLU A 346 -44.57 -54.12 -24.60
CA GLU A 346 -44.44 -55.51 -24.13
C GLU A 346 -45.49 -55.84 -23.05
N LEU A 347 -45.74 -54.93 -22.09
CA LEU A 347 -46.80 -55.07 -21.09
C LEU A 347 -48.20 -55.09 -21.73
N LYS A 348 -48.49 -54.17 -22.65
CA LYS A 348 -49.75 -54.12 -23.40
C LYS A 348 -49.95 -55.35 -24.29
N SER A 349 -48.87 -55.82 -24.93
CA SER A 349 -48.86 -57.05 -25.70
C SER A 349 -49.15 -58.26 -24.81
N ASN A 350 -48.55 -58.33 -23.62
CA ASN A 350 -48.80 -59.42 -22.67
C ASN A 350 -50.25 -59.43 -22.16
N VAL A 351 -50.80 -58.26 -21.80
CA VAL A 351 -52.22 -58.11 -21.42
C VAL A 351 -53.13 -58.54 -22.58
N SER A 352 -52.91 -58.04 -23.79
CA SER A 352 -53.69 -58.41 -24.98
C SER A 352 -53.57 -59.90 -25.34
N THR A 353 -52.40 -60.52 -25.11
CA THR A 353 -52.20 -61.95 -25.34
C THR A 353 -53.06 -62.77 -24.37
N VAL A 354 -53.07 -62.39 -23.08
CA VAL A 354 -53.89 -63.05 -22.06
C VAL A 354 -55.40 -62.86 -22.32
N GLU A 355 -55.83 -61.67 -22.75
CA GLU A 355 -57.22 -61.42 -23.17
C GLU A 355 -57.63 -62.24 -24.40
N ASN A 356 -56.75 -62.36 -25.39
CA ASN A 356 -57.01 -63.15 -26.59
C ASN A 356 -57.12 -64.65 -26.26
N PHE A 357 -56.28 -65.17 -25.34
CA PHE A 357 -56.45 -66.52 -24.82
C PHE A 357 -57.78 -66.70 -24.07
N SER A 358 -58.21 -65.71 -23.29
CA SER A 358 -59.51 -65.70 -22.62
C SER A 358 -60.68 -65.73 -23.61
N ASN A 359 -60.65 -64.87 -24.63
CA ASN A 359 -61.70 -64.79 -25.67
C ASN A 359 -61.77 -66.05 -26.55
N MET A 360 -60.61 -66.63 -26.89
CA MET A 360 -60.56 -67.86 -27.70
C MET A 360 -61.10 -69.08 -26.94
N PHE A 361 -60.90 -69.14 -25.61
CA PHE A 361 -61.47 -70.18 -24.75
C PHE A 361 -62.99 -70.02 -24.54
N PHE A 362 -63.50 -68.79 -24.45
CA PHE A 362 -64.94 -68.53 -24.39
C PHE A 362 -65.68 -68.98 -25.66
N VAL A 363 -65.06 -68.84 -26.84
CA VAL A 363 -65.62 -69.31 -28.13
C VAL A 363 -65.58 -70.83 -28.27
N MET A 364 -64.70 -71.55 -27.56
CA MET A 364 -64.68 -73.02 -27.59
C MET A 364 -65.65 -73.70 -26.63
N ILE A 365 -66.19 -72.98 -25.63
CA ILE A 365 -67.00 -73.55 -24.54
C ILE A 365 -68.49 -73.12 -24.63
N GLY A 366 -68.81 -72.06 -25.38
CA GLY A 366 -70.17 -71.77 -25.84
C GLY A 366 -70.54 -72.59 -27.06
#